data_AF-N9LVA7-F1
#
_entry.id   AF-N9LVA7-F1
#
_cell.length_a   1.000
_cell.length_b   1.000
_cell.length_c   1.000
_cell.angle_alpha   90.00
_cell.angle_beta   90.00
_cell.angle_gamma   90.00
#
_symmetry.space_group_name_H-M   'P 1'
#
loop_
_entity.id
_entity.type
_entity.pdbx_description
1 polymer ?
#
loop_
_entity_poly.entity_id
_entity_poly.type
_entity_poly.pdbx_seq_one_letter_code
_entity_poly.pdbx_strand_id
1 'polypeptide(L)'
;MIKEEKDQDNWKVFNLDDIRNTPPEQFHPYEESMILKAGETEQEALEIVSKEFELVDNICSRKITINAIQSWAIVSIDNLKHVVEKRSDARERFSKLAHLTLLSPFEVWKIKYSDGGFRLAFIGIFSGSKNHILLVLKIDRNSNILWNFMQCELKKLNKHRLGELIFKK
;
A
#
# COMPACT_ATOMS: atom_id res chain seq x y z
N MET A 1 -5.60 0.10 -21.62
CA MET A 1 -5.58 -0.13 -20.16
C MET A 1 -4.13 -0.34 -19.74
N ILE A 2 -3.65 0.43 -18.77
CA ILE A 2 -2.29 0.31 -18.23
C ILE A 2 -2.25 -0.93 -17.31
N LYS A 3 -1.29 -1.83 -17.52
CA LYS A 3 -1.18 -3.10 -16.77
C LYS A 3 0.28 -3.42 -16.44
N GLU A 4 0.50 -4.30 -15.47
CA GLU A 4 1.82 -4.85 -15.17
C GLU A 4 2.41 -5.50 -16.44
N GLU A 5 3.70 -5.27 -16.71
CA GLU A 5 4.38 -5.99 -17.78
C GLU A 5 4.50 -7.48 -17.43
N LYS A 6 4.45 -8.33 -18.47
CA LYS A 6 4.58 -9.77 -18.31
C LYS A 6 6.05 -10.16 -18.10
N ASP A 7 6.24 -11.38 -17.59
CA ASP A 7 7.53 -12.06 -17.52
C ASP A 7 8.63 -11.33 -16.73
N GLN A 8 8.20 -10.47 -15.79
CA GLN A 8 9.09 -9.88 -14.80
C GLN A 8 9.55 -10.95 -13.79
N ASP A 9 10.76 -10.80 -13.26
CA ASP A 9 11.25 -11.61 -12.15
C ASP A 9 10.27 -11.52 -10.97
N ASN A 10 10.25 -12.57 -10.15
CA ASN A 10 9.37 -12.63 -9.00
C ASN A 10 10.11 -13.23 -7.82
N TRP A 11 9.48 -13.20 -6.65
CA TRP A 11 10.01 -13.73 -5.40
C TRP A 11 10.68 -15.10 -5.48
N LYS A 12 10.26 -15.99 -6.39
CA LYS A 12 10.91 -17.29 -6.59
C LYS A 12 12.31 -17.19 -7.20
N VAL A 13 12.50 -16.27 -8.15
CA VAL A 13 13.82 -15.99 -8.75
C VAL A 13 14.80 -15.49 -7.69
N PHE A 14 14.29 -14.72 -6.72
CA PHE A 14 15.06 -14.23 -5.58
C PHE A 14 15.19 -15.26 -4.43
N ASN A 15 14.77 -16.51 -4.62
CA ASN A 15 14.77 -17.58 -3.60
C ASN A 15 14.09 -17.17 -2.29
N LEU A 16 13.07 -16.31 -2.37
CA LEU A 16 12.29 -15.96 -1.20
C LEU A 16 11.27 -17.08 -0.93
N ASP A 17 10.88 -17.25 0.34
CA ASP A 17 9.81 -18.16 0.69
C ASP A 17 8.45 -17.61 0.29
N ASP A 18 7.47 -18.52 0.16
CA ASP A 18 6.06 -18.13 0.09
C ASP A 18 5.72 -17.30 1.34
N ILE A 19 5.07 -16.14 1.16
CA ILE A 19 4.77 -15.21 2.26
C ILE A 19 3.92 -15.83 3.39
N ARG A 20 3.27 -16.97 3.14
CA ARG A 20 2.57 -17.74 4.19
C ARG A 20 3.48 -18.39 5.20
N ASN A 21 4.74 -18.61 4.84
CA ASN A 21 5.76 -19.24 5.70
C ASN A 21 6.56 -18.19 6.49
N THR A 22 6.20 -16.91 6.38
CA THR A 22 6.86 -15.84 7.13
C THR A 22 6.76 -16.10 8.65
N PRO A 23 7.86 -15.95 9.40
CA PRO A 23 7.82 -16.08 10.85
C PRO A 23 6.97 -14.99 11.53
N PRO A 24 6.23 -15.30 12.63
CA PRO A 24 5.34 -14.35 13.30
C PRO A 24 5.98 -13.02 13.72
N GLU A 25 7.27 -13.01 14.06
CA GLU A 25 8.03 -11.82 14.49
C GLU A 25 8.23 -10.79 13.37
N GLN A 26 8.09 -11.19 12.10
CA GLN A 26 8.19 -10.27 10.98
C GLN A 26 6.87 -9.53 10.72
N PHE A 27 5.74 -10.07 11.20
CA PHE A 27 4.44 -9.43 11.08
C PHE A 27 4.32 -8.20 11.96
N HIS A 28 3.59 -7.20 11.48
CA HIS A 28 3.17 -6.10 12.34
C HIS A 28 2.14 -6.56 13.36
N PRO A 29 2.13 -5.97 14.58
CA PRO A 29 1.03 -6.17 15.49
C PRO A 29 -0.28 -5.67 14.88
N TYR A 30 -1.37 -6.35 15.21
CA TYR A 30 -2.72 -6.01 14.76
C TYR A 30 -3.66 -5.95 15.94
N GLU A 31 -4.54 -4.96 15.91
CA GLU A 31 -5.69 -4.88 16.79
C GLU A 31 -6.94 -4.61 15.95
N GLU A 32 -8.08 -5.17 16.33
CA GLU A 32 -9.34 -4.95 15.60
C GLU A 32 -9.73 -3.46 15.55
N SER A 33 -9.30 -2.68 16.55
CA SER A 33 -9.43 -1.22 16.63
C SER A 33 -8.71 -0.46 15.50
N MET A 34 -7.79 -1.12 14.79
CA MET A 34 -7.12 -0.58 13.60
C MET A 34 -8.01 -0.59 12.37
N ILE A 35 -9.09 -1.38 12.37
CA ILE A 35 -10.10 -1.36 11.32
C ILE A 35 -11.15 -0.30 11.67
N LEU A 36 -11.16 0.77 10.89
CA LEU A 36 -12.07 1.89 11.11
C LEU A 36 -13.51 1.53 10.69
N LYS A 37 -14.47 2.26 11.25
CA LYS A 37 -15.86 2.25 10.77
C LYS A 37 -15.88 2.78 9.34
N ALA A 38 -16.68 2.16 8.48
CA ALA A 38 -16.90 2.66 7.11
C ALA A 38 -17.63 4.01 7.15
N GLY A 39 -17.27 4.90 6.21
CA GLY A 39 -18.07 6.09 5.94
C GLY A 39 -19.34 5.71 5.16
N GLU A 40 -20.46 6.33 5.52
CA GLU A 40 -21.75 6.11 4.85
C GLU A 40 -21.79 6.79 3.49
N THR A 41 -21.01 7.86 3.32
CA THR A 41 -20.86 8.59 2.06
C THR A 41 -19.44 8.53 1.50
N GLU A 42 -19.27 8.90 0.23
CA GLU A 42 -17.93 9.06 -0.36
C GLU A 42 -17.12 10.15 0.35
N GLN A 43 -17.78 11.24 0.74
CA GLN A 43 -17.16 12.34 1.48
C GLN A 43 -16.64 11.89 2.85
N GLU A 44 -17.47 11.18 3.63
CA GLU A 44 -17.04 10.62 4.91
C GLU A 44 -15.89 9.62 4.75
N ALA A 45 -15.93 8.80 3.70
CA ALA A 45 -14.85 7.86 3.44
C ALA A 45 -13.53 8.57 3.09
N LEU A 46 -13.62 9.63 2.29
CA LEU A 46 -12.48 10.47 1.96
C LEU A 46 -11.93 11.17 3.20
N GLU A 47 -12.79 11.63 4.11
CA GLU A 47 -12.38 12.22 5.40
C GLU A 47 -11.67 11.20 6.29
N ILE A 48 -12.18 9.97 6.37
CA ILE A 48 -11.55 8.88 7.13
C ILE A 48 -10.12 8.61 6.64
N VAL A 49 -9.94 8.42 5.33
CA VAL A 49 -8.59 8.16 4.79
C VAL A 49 -7.71 9.40 4.89
N SER A 50 -8.24 10.60 4.64
CA SER A 50 -7.48 11.85 4.74
C SER A 50 -6.95 12.09 6.14
N LYS A 51 -7.76 11.79 7.17
CA LYS A 51 -7.37 11.92 8.57
C LYS A 51 -6.16 11.05 8.91
N GLU A 52 -6.14 9.79 8.48
CA GLU A 52 -5.01 8.90 8.81
C GLU A 52 -3.73 9.21 8.04
N PHE A 53 -3.83 9.94 6.92
CA PHE A 53 -2.68 10.52 6.25
C PHE A 53 -2.41 11.98 6.66
N GLU A 54 -3.05 12.43 7.74
CA GLU A 54 -2.89 13.75 8.35
C GLU A 54 -3.14 14.92 7.36
N LEU A 55 -4.07 14.73 6.43
CA LEU A 55 -4.60 15.74 5.51
C LEU A 55 -5.84 16.41 6.13
N VAL A 56 -5.64 17.07 7.27
CA VAL A 56 -6.66 17.79 8.05
C VAL A 56 -6.38 19.30 8.03
N ASP A 57 -7.29 20.12 8.57
CA ASP A 57 -7.09 21.58 8.73
C ASP A 57 -6.70 22.32 7.43
N ASN A 58 -7.40 22.01 6.33
CA ASN A 58 -7.15 22.54 4.97
C ASN A 58 -5.83 22.08 4.33
N ILE A 59 -5.15 21.08 4.88
CA ILE A 59 -3.98 20.48 4.24
C ILE A 59 -4.42 19.53 3.12
N CYS A 60 -4.25 19.94 1.87
CA CYS A 60 -4.66 19.13 0.72
C CYS A 60 -3.61 18.12 0.24
N SER A 61 -2.35 18.28 0.64
CA SER A 61 -1.24 17.42 0.22
C SER A 61 -0.10 17.46 1.24
N ARG A 62 0.59 16.33 1.42
CA ARG A 62 1.74 16.18 2.30
C ARG A 62 2.82 15.29 1.70
N LYS A 63 4.04 15.57 2.14
CA LYS A 63 5.22 14.72 1.91
C LYS A 63 5.44 13.86 3.15
N ILE A 64 5.38 12.53 2.98
CA ILE A 64 5.64 11.54 4.03
C ILE A 64 6.97 10.87 3.73
N THR A 65 7.90 10.90 4.68
CA THR A 65 9.20 10.22 4.57
C THR A 65 9.03 8.71 4.63
N ILE A 66 9.74 8.00 3.78
CA ILE A 66 9.75 6.53 3.71
C ILE A 66 11.18 6.07 3.96
N ASN A 67 11.46 5.70 5.22
CA ASN A 67 12.80 5.32 5.64
C ASN A 67 13.29 4.04 4.93
N ALA A 68 12.40 3.08 4.71
CA ALA A 68 12.71 1.77 4.11
C ALA A 68 13.41 1.87 2.74
N ILE A 69 13.15 2.95 1.98
CA ILE A 69 13.76 3.17 0.66
C ILE A 69 14.47 4.53 0.56
N GLN A 70 14.75 5.17 1.70
CA GLN A 70 15.39 6.49 1.79
C GLN A 70 14.76 7.54 0.86
N SER A 71 13.43 7.58 0.81
CA SER A 71 12.67 8.43 -0.11
C SER A 71 11.45 9.07 0.58
N TRP A 72 10.49 9.53 -0.21
CA TRP A 72 9.24 10.11 0.27
C TRP A 72 8.07 9.76 -0.66
N ALA A 73 6.86 9.75 -0.11
CA ALA A 73 5.61 9.79 -0.85
C ALA A 73 4.96 11.16 -0.76
N ILE A 74 4.35 11.60 -1.85
CA ILE A 74 3.34 12.64 -1.86
C ILE A 74 1.99 11.97 -1.70
N VAL A 75 1.24 12.40 -0.68
CA VAL A 75 -0.14 11.98 -0.44
C VAL A 75 -1.00 13.23 -0.57
N SER A 76 -2.06 13.16 -1.38
CA SER A 76 -2.99 14.29 -1.57
C SER A 76 -4.42 13.81 -1.63
N ILE A 77 -5.35 14.70 -1.28
CA ILE A 77 -6.79 14.43 -1.28
C ILE A 77 -7.23 13.94 -2.68
N ASP A 78 -6.74 14.57 -3.75
CA ASP A 78 -7.10 14.19 -5.11
C ASP A 78 -6.72 12.75 -5.45
N ASN A 79 -5.57 12.27 -4.99
CA ASN A 79 -5.16 10.89 -5.22
C ASN A 79 -5.91 9.91 -4.30
N LEU A 80 -6.26 10.32 -3.07
CA LEU A 80 -7.03 9.49 -2.15
C LEU A 80 -8.47 9.24 -2.63
N LYS A 81 -9.02 10.06 -3.53
CA LYS A 81 -10.30 9.76 -4.20
C LYS A 81 -10.28 8.39 -4.89
N HIS A 82 -9.14 7.98 -5.47
CA HIS A 82 -8.99 6.65 -6.09
C HIS A 82 -9.02 5.48 -5.10
N VAL A 83 -8.77 5.74 -3.82
CA VAL A 83 -8.91 4.72 -2.76
C VAL A 83 -10.39 4.48 -2.48
N VAL A 84 -11.19 5.53 -2.45
CA VAL A 84 -12.60 5.47 -2.02
C VAL A 84 -13.59 5.32 -3.17
N GLU A 85 -13.17 5.50 -4.43
CA GLU A 85 -14.02 5.43 -5.63
C GLU A 85 -14.95 4.20 -5.66
N LYS A 86 -14.41 3.00 -5.35
CA LYS A 86 -15.22 1.78 -5.27
C LYS A 86 -15.75 1.57 -3.85
N ARG A 87 -16.86 2.25 -3.52
CA ARG A 87 -17.47 2.25 -2.17
C ARG A 87 -17.76 0.85 -1.59
N SER A 88 -18.11 -0.13 -2.43
CA SER A 88 -18.39 -1.51 -1.97
C SER A 88 -17.18 -2.24 -1.37
N ASP A 89 -15.96 -1.78 -1.68
CA ASP A 89 -14.73 -2.33 -1.09
C ASP A 89 -14.42 -1.73 0.30
N ALA A 90 -15.05 -0.59 0.65
CA ALA A 90 -14.88 0.16 1.89
C ALA A 90 -13.40 0.29 2.34
N ARG A 91 -12.52 0.67 1.41
CA ARG A 91 -11.06 0.64 1.61
C ARG A 91 -10.58 1.61 2.68
N GLU A 92 -11.30 2.72 2.89
CA GLU A 92 -10.99 3.71 3.91
C GLU A 92 -10.86 3.10 5.32
N ARG A 93 -11.55 1.98 5.57
CA ARG A 93 -11.50 1.27 6.85
C ARG A 93 -10.10 0.78 7.21
N PHE A 94 -9.27 0.54 6.21
CA PHE A 94 -7.92 -0.01 6.36
C PHE A 94 -6.83 1.05 6.35
N SER A 95 -7.19 2.35 6.44
CA SER A 95 -6.26 3.46 6.32
C SER A 95 -5.14 3.43 7.37
N LYS A 96 -5.42 3.01 8.60
CA LYS A 96 -4.37 2.80 9.63
C LYS A 96 -3.34 1.77 9.20
N LEU A 97 -3.79 0.62 8.69
CA LEU A 97 -2.89 -0.43 8.20
C LEU A 97 -2.09 0.05 6.98
N ALA A 98 -2.71 0.82 6.09
CA ALA A 98 -2.05 1.39 4.93
C ALA A 98 -0.98 2.43 5.31
N HIS A 99 -1.28 3.29 6.28
CA HIS A 99 -0.31 4.24 6.81
C HIS A 99 0.89 3.52 7.45
N LEU A 100 0.64 2.50 8.28
CA LEU A 100 1.69 1.65 8.85
C LEU A 100 2.53 0.97 7.76
N THR A 101 1.88 0.47 6.71
CA THR A 101 2.55 -0.17 5.56
C THR A 101 3.44 0.79 4.80
N LEU A 102 3.04 2.06 4.67
CA LEU A 102 3.87 3.09 4.04
C LEU A 102 5.12 3.40 4.87
N LEU A 103 4.98 3.50 6.19
CA LEU A 103 6.07 3.86 7.09
C LEU A 103 7.03 2.70 7.39
N SER A 104 6.49 1.49 7.47
CA SER A 104 7.22 0.27 7.81
C SER A 104 6.72 -0.90 6.96
N PRO A 105 7.06 -0.96 5.66
CA PRO A 105 6.68 -2.11 4.83
C PRO A 105 7.37 -3.40 5.30
N PHE A 106 6.78 -4.54 5.00
CA PHE A 106 7.44 -5.84 5.04
C PHE A 106 8.36 -6.04 3.85
N GLU A 107 7.86 -5.73 2.65
CA GLU A 107 8.61 -5.74 1.40
C GLU A 107 8.19 -4.56 0.54
N VAL A 108 9.10 -4.06 -0.30
CA VAL A 108 8.80 -3.08 -1.36
C VAL A 108 9.33 -3.61 -2.68
N TRP A 109 8.46 -3.66 -3.68
CA TRP A 109 8.75 -4.15 -5.02
C TRP A 109 8.56 -3.04 -6.05
N LYS A 110 9.49 -2.91 -6.99
CA LYS A 110 9.37 -1.99 -8.12
C LYS A 110 8.92 -2.77 -9.35
N ILE A 111 7.72 -2.47 -9.80
CA ILE A 111 7.01 -3.19 -10.86
C ILE A 111 6.96 -2.30 -12.09
N LYS A 112 7.35 -2.86 -13.24
CA LYS A 112 7.23 -2.23 -14.55
C LYS A 112 5.82 -2.41 -15.10
N TYR A 113 5.31 -1.37 -15.75
CA TYR A 113 3.97 -1.34 -16.34
C TYR A 113 4.04 -0.99 -17.82
N SER A 114 2.99 -1.36 -18.56
CA SER A 114 2.89 -1.28 -20.01
C SER A 114 2.95 0.15 -20.59
N ASP A 115 2.90 1.17 -19.76
CA ASP A 115 3.11 2.57 -20.15
C ASP A 115 4.59 3.00 -20.06
N GLY A 116 5.49 2.06 -19.83
CA GLY A 116 6.93 2.30 -19.65
C GLY A 116 7.28 2.84 -18.26
N GLY A 117 6.29 3.12 -17.40
CA GLY A 117 6.51 3.62 -16.05
C GLY A 117 6.67 2.52 -15.02
N PHE A 118 7.06 2.91 -13.80
CA PHE A 118 7.24 2.02 -12.66
C PHE A 118 6.32 2.39 -11.51
N ARG A 119 5.86 1.37 -10.77
CA ARG A 119 5.09 1.53 -9.52
C ARG A 119 5.84 0.82 -8.42
N LEU A 120 5.78 1.36 -7.21
CA LEU A 120 6.25 0.68 -6.02
C LEU A 120 5.05 0.01 -5.34
N ALA A 121 5.15 -1.29 -5.13
CA ALA A 121 4.22 -2.09 -4.35
C ALA A 121 4.80 -2.30 -2.95
N PHE A 122 4.18 -1.65 -1.97
CA PHE A 122 4.46 -1.80 -0.55
C PHE A 122 3.55 -2.88 0.01
N ILE A 123 4.16 -3.87 0.65
CA ILE A 123 3.45 -4.99 1.26
C ILE A 123 3.49 -4.83 2.77
N GLY A 124 2.32 -4.86 3.42
CA GLY A 124 2.20 -4.87 4.88
C GLY A 124 1.50 -6.14 5.33
N ILE A 125 2.15 -6.91 6.20
CA ILE A 125 1.60 -8.13 6.80
C ILE A 125 1.37 -7.92 8.30
N PHE A 126 0.29 -8.49 8.83
CA PHE A 126 -0.27 -8.15 10.15
C PHE A 126 -0.67 -9.44 10.89
N SER A 127 -0.15 -9.63 12.09
CA SER A 127 -0.30 -10.88 12.87
C SER A 127 -1.74 -11.07 13.30
N GLY A 128 -2.29 -12.28 13.20
CA GLY A 128 -3.68 -12.57 13.62
C GLY A 128 -4.78 -11.89 12.78
N SER A 129 -4.43 -11.13 11.75
CA SER A 129 -5.38 -10.49 10.85
C SER A 129 -5.59 -11.30 9.57
N LYS A 130 -6.82 -11.28 9.04
CA LYS A 130 -7.10 -11.72 7.67
C LYS A 130 -6.83 -10.63 6.62
N ASN A 131 -6.60 -9.39 7.08
CA ASN A 131 -6.43 -8.22 6.23
C ASN A 131 -4.97 -7.79 6.24
N HIS A 132 -4.32 -7.96 5.10
CA HIS A 132 -2.99 -7.43 4.83
C HIS A 132 -3.09 -6.34 3.77
N ILE A 133 -2.05 -5.54 3.60
CA ILE A 133 -2.12 -4.38 2.72
C ILE A 133 -1.18 -4.53 1.54
N LEU A 134 -1.71 -4.26 0.36
CA LEU A 134 -0.93 -3.77 -0.77
C LEU A 134 -1.17 -2.26 -0.88
N LEU A 135 -0.10 -1.48 -0.76
CA LEU A 135 -0.11 -0.05 -1.05
C LEU A 135 0.72 0.21 -2.31
N VAL A 136 0.20 1.02 -3.22
CA VAL A 136 0.84 1.30 -4.51
C VAL A 136 1.21 2.78 -4.58
N LEU A 137 2.50 3.04 -4.78
CA LEU A 137 2.99 4.35 -5.19
C LEU A 137 3.24 4.36 -6.70
N LYS A 138 2.70 5.36 -7.39
CA LYS A 138 3.08 5.65 -8.78
C LYS A 138 4.34 6.51 -8.78
N ILE A 139 5.36 6.11 -9.52
CA ILE A 139 6.54 6.95 -9.74
C ILE A 139 6.20 7.93 -10.87
N ASP A 140 6.13 9.21 -10.55
CA ASP A 140 6.06 10.31 -11.51
C ASP A 140 7.41 11.05 -11.53
N ARG A 141 7.66 11.84 -12.58
CA ARG A 141 8.96 12.40 -13.02
C ARG A 141 9.96 12.77 -11.91
N ASN A 142 9.51 13.21 -10.73
CA ASN A 142 10.36 13.44 -9.54
C ASN A 142 9.67 13.10 -8.19
N SER A 143 8.61 12.29 -8.16
CA SER A 143 7.83 12.04 -6.94
C SER A 143 7.19 10.67 -6.93
N ASN A 144 7.19 10.02 -5.77
CA ASN A 144 6.34 8.86 -5.53
C ASN A 144 4.99 9.36 -5.05
N ILE A 145 3.92 9.04 -5.77
CA ILE A 145 2.56 9.49 -5.43
C ILE A 145 1.80 8.30 -4.87
N LEU A 146 1.22 8.43 -3.69
CA LEU A 146 0.30 7.41 -3.18
C LEU A 146 -0.91 7.34 -4.10
N TRP A 147 -0.99 6.24 -4.83
CA TRP A 147 -2.00 6.04 -5.86
C TRP A 147 -3.20 5.24 -5.35
N ASN A 148 -2.94 4.16 -4.62
CA ASN A 148 -4.00 3.33 -4.05
C ASN A 148 -3.46 2.46 -2.90
N PHE A 149 -4.37 1.90 -2.11
CA PHE A 149 -4.08 0.74 -1.28
C PHE A 149 -5.32 -0.15 -1.20
N MET A 150 -5.10 -1.43 -0.94
CA MET A 150 -6.19 -2.39 -0.79
C MET A 150 -5.85 -3.46 0.23
N GLN A 151 -6.88 -3.91 0.94
CA GLN A 151 -6.84 -5.09 1.77
C GLN A 151 -6.75 -6.36 0.92
N CYS A 152 -5.90 -7.29 1.34
CA CYS A 152 -5.59 -8.53 0.65
C CYS A 152 -5.45 -9.69 1.66
N GLU A 153 -5.76 -10.90 1.21
CA GLU A 153 -5.35 -12.12 1.92
C GLU A 153 -3.84 -12.34 1.77
N LEU A 154 -3.21 -12.98 2.77
CA LEU A 154 -1.75 -13.16 2.82
C LEU A 154 -1.21 -13.83 1.55
N LYS A 155 -1.81 -14.96 1.16
CA LYS A 155 -1.41 -15.71 -0.04
C LYS A 155 -1.51 -14.91 -1.34
N LYS A 156 -2.44 -13.95 -1.40
CA LYS A 156 -2.68 -13.13 -2.60
C LYS A 156 -1.58 -12.07 -2.77
N LEU A 157 -0.81 -11.76 -1.72
CA LEU A 157 0.31 -10.82 -1.82
C LEU A 157 1.48 -11.38 -2.64
N ASN A 158 1.65 -12.70 -2.72
CA ASN A 158 2.71 -13.30 -3.55
C ASN A 158 2.65 -12.87 -5.01
N LYS A 159 1.45 -12.55 -5.54
CA LYS A 159 1.31 -12.08 -6.93
C LYS A 159 1.87 -10.67 -7.16
N HIS A 160 2.07 -9.90 -6.09
CA HIS A 160 2.63 -8.55 -6.12
C HIS A 160 4.12 -8.49 -5.79
N ARG A 161 4.72 -9.65 -5.48
CA ARG A 161 6.16 -9.82 -5.27
C ARG A 161 6.83 -10.08 -6.62
N LEU A 162 6.76 -9.07 -7.48
CA LEU A 162 7.10 -9.08 -8.89
C LEU A 162 8.00 -7.88 -9.22
N GLY A 163 8.85 -8.02 -10.24
CA GLY A 163 9.83 -7.01 -10.63
C GLY A 163 11.07 -7.03 -9.74
N GLU A 164 11.56 -5.86 -9.41
CA GLU A 164 12.78 -5.66 -8.63
C GLU A 164 12.44 -5.55 -7.13
N LEU A 165 13.06 -6.37 -6.28
CA LEU A 165 12.96 -6.23 -4.83
C LEU A 165 13.79 -5.03 -4.38
N ILE A 166 13.14 -4.00 -3.84
CA ILE A 166 13.79 -2.76 -3.37
C ILE A 166 14.10 -2.81 -1.87
N PHE A 167 13.20 -3.42 -1.09
CA PHE A 167 13.35 -3.51 0.35
C PHE A 167 12.71 -4.79 0.88
N LYS A 168 13.32 -5.35 1.92
CA LYS A 168 12.78 -6.43 2.74
C LYS A 168 13.20 -6.19 4.19
N LYS A 169 12.25 -6.34 5.12
CA LYS A 169 12.49 -6.27 6.57
C LYS A 169 13.39 -7.41 7.07
#